data_AF-A0AA51NCF3-F1
#
_entry.id   AF-A0AA51NCF3-F1
#
_cell.length_a   1.000
_cell.length_b   1.000
_cell.length_c   1.000
_cell.angle_alpha   90.00
_cell.angle_beta   90.00
_cell.angle_gamma   90.00
#
_symmetry.space_group_name_H-M   'P 1'
#
loop_
_entity.id
_entity.type
_entity.pdbx_description
1 polymer ?
#
loop_
_entity_poly.entity_id
_entity_poly.type
_entity_poly.pdbx_seq_one_letter_code
_entity_poly.pdbx_strand_id
1 'polypeptide(L)'
;MALVFLQMPLLYFYVKRACFSDFKLKPKLIWHSAPFFIFLLIFSFFEINQRLEIYYVVILQLQYYLYIGAIFLVLRKYKRIHDKFHSLQSETYRWLMTASLLFLLGNSFVLFRGVFEVLNDFQRFPWLNMTTALFGLLVISWFVLKTMRNPELFNKVNEITSSSRKIAMADWEQLQNEQDQLHQYMTKHKPYLEEALSLQGLSQKTSIPMKRLSLLINQKIGMHFFDFVNAYRIEESKKLLKESDFTIQQIMYEVGFNSKSSFNTAFKKHSSLTPSAFRKQSV
;
A
#
# COMPACT_ATOMS: atom_id res chain seq x y z
N MET A 1 -11.73 -21.07 25.33
CA MET A 1 -10.47 -20.43 25.78
C MET A 1 -9.32 -20.69 24.82
N ALA A 2 -8.83 -21.92 24.65
CA ALA A 2 -7.64 -22.22 23.84
C ALA A 2 -7.63 -21.62 22.41
N LEU A 3 -8.76 -21.71 21.68
CA LEU A 3 -8.91 -21.24 20.29
C LEU A 3 -8.47 -19.78 20.07
N VAL A 4 -8.52 -18.92 21.09
CA VAL A 4 -8.15 -17.50 20.96
C VAL A 4 -6.66 -17.34 20.60
N PHE A 5 -5.80 -18.30 20.99
CA PHE A 5 -4.37 -18.29 20.62
C PHE A 5 -4.12 -18.42 19.11
N LEU A 6 -5.11 -18.88 18.33
CA LEU A 6 -5.00 -19.00 16.88
C LEU A 6 -5.47 -17.73 16.15
N GLN A 7 -6.25 -16.87 16.80
CA GLN A 7 -6.88 -15.71 16.16
C GLN A 7 -5.84 -14.73 15.58
N MET A 8 -4.84 -14.35 16.38
CA MET A 8 -3.82 -13.38 15.98
C MET A 8 -2.81 -13.94 14.96
N PRO A 9 -2.30 -15.18 15.08
CA PRO A 9 -1.54 -15.82 14.01
C PRO A 9 -2.30 -15.86 12.68
N LEU A 10 -3.58 -16.23 12.69
CA LEU A 10 -4.40 -16.30 11.48
C LEU A 10 -4.57 -14.92 10.85
N LEU A 11 -4.86 -13.88 11.64
CA LEU A 11 -4.95 -12.51 11.15
C LEU A 11 -3.61 -12.04 10.55
N TYR A 12 -2.49 -12.34 11.20
CA TYR A 12 -1.16 -12.01 10.68
C TYR A 12 -0.90 -12.68 9.32
N PHE A 13 -1.21 -13.98 9.17
CA PHE A 13 -1.06 -14.68 7.90
C PHE A 13 -1.99 -14.13 6.82
N TYR A 14 -3.23 -13.80 7.19
CA TYR A 14 -4.17 -13.15 6.30
C TYR A 14 -3.61 -11.82 5.76
N VAL A 15 -3.16 -10.92 6.65
CA VAL A 15 -2.55 -9.64 6.26
C VAL A 15 -1.33 -9.87 5.36
N LYS A 16 -0.46 -10.82 5.70
CA LYS A 16 0.73 -11.13 4.93
C LYS A 16 0.41 -11.66 3.54
N ARG A 17 -0.62 -12.52 3.42
CA ARG A 17 -1.15 -13.02 2.15
C ARG A 17 -1.79 -11.91 1.32
N ALA A 18 -2.57 -11.04 1.95
CA ALA A 18 -3.24 -9.91 1.31
C ALA A 18 -2.23 -8.86 0.80
N CYS A 19 -1.12 -8.66 1.52
CA CYS A 19 -0.05 -7.74 1.11
C CYS A 19 0.90 -8.36 0.08
N PHE A 20 1.14 -9.68 0.15
CA PHE A 20 2.14 -10.37 -0.67
C PHE A 20 1.58 -11.69 -1.22
N SER A 21 1.24 -11.69 -2.52
CA SER A 21 0.65 -12.87 -3.19
C SER A 21 1.62 -14.05 -3.37
N ASP A 22 2.91 -13.86 -3.15
CA ASP A 22 3.89 -14.96 -3.14
C ASP A 22 3.93 -15.73 -1.83
N PHE A 23 3.23 -15.25 -0.80
CA PHE A 23 3.23 -15.90 0.50
C PHE A 23 2.49 -17.25 0.43
N LYS A 24 3.26 -18.33 0.59
CA LYS A 24 2.76 -19.69 0.79
C LYS A 24 2.90 -20.07 2.26
N LEU A 25 1.88 -20.75 2.80
CA LEU A 25 1.95 -21.35 4.12
C LEU A 25 3.03 -22.45 4.09
N LYS A 26 4.17 -22.21 4.76
CA LYS A 26 5.22 -23.22 4.90
C LYS A 26 4.94 -24.08 6.15
N PRO A 27 5.37 -25.35 6.20
CA PRO A 27 5.19 -26.22 7.37
C PRO A 27 5.75 -25.63 8.67
N LYS A 28 6.83 -24.83 8.57
CA LYS A 28 7.41 -24.11 9.72
C LYS A 28 6.43 -23.13 10.40
N LEU A 29 5.31 -22.78 9.77
CA LEU A 29 4.31 -21.89 10.37
C LEU A 29 3.46 -22.59 11.43
N ILE A 30 3.52 -23.93 11.53
CA ILE A 30 2.81 -24.69 12.56
C ILE A 30 3.28 -24.34 13.98
N TRP A 31 4.50 -23.79 14.11
CA TRP A 31 5.01 -23.26 15.39
C TRP A 31 4.16 -22.14 15.97
N HIS A 32 3.42 -21.40 15.13
CA HIS A 32 2.50 -20.37 15.61
C HIS A 32 1.25 -20.97 16.30
N SER A 33 0.99 -22.26 16.11
CA SER A 33 -0.04 -23.03 16.84
C SER A 33 0.48 -23.64 18.15
N ALA A 34 1.78 -23.57 18.43
CA ALA A 34 2.35 -24.14 19.66
C ALA A 34 1.70 -23.59 20.95
N PRO A 35 1.44 -22.26 21.10
CA PRO A 35 0.76 -21.74 22.28
C PRO A 35 -0.64 -22.34 22.51
N PHE A 36 -1.36 -22.65 21.43
CA PHE A 36 -2.67 -23.32 21.50
C PHE A 36 -2.54 -24.73 22.08
N PHE A 37 -1.61 -25.54 21.57
CA PHE A 37 -1.42 -26.92 22.03
C PHE A 37 -0.82 -27.00 23.43
N ILE A 38 0.14 -26.12 23.76
CA ILE A 38 0.72 -26.03 25.10
C ILE A 38 -0.38 -25.72 26.11
N PHE A 39 -1.24 -24.74 25.82
CA PHE A 39 -2.35 -24.39 26.70
C PHE A 39 -3.35 -25.56 26.85
N LEU A 40 -3.70 -26.22 25.74
CA LEU A 40 -4.61 -27.37 25.77
C LEU A 40 -4.04 -28.50 26.63
N LEU A 41 -2.73 -28.75 26.56
CA LEU A 41 -2.05 -29.76 27.36
C LEU A 41 -2.05 -29.38 28.85
N ILE A 42 -1.67 -28.15 29.20
CA ILE A 42 -1.72 -27.67 30.60
C ILE A 42 -3.14 -27.80 31.18
N PHE A 43 -4.16 -27.39 30.43
CA PHE A 43 -5.55 -27.47 30.86
C PHE A 43 -6.06 -28.91 31.03
N SER A 44 -5.50 -29.87 30.27
CA SER A 44 -5.90 -31.28 30.36
C SER A 44 -5.34 -31.99 31.60
N PHE A 45 -4.27 -31.47 32.21
CA PHE A 45 -3.56 -32.12 33.31
C PHE A 45 -3.59 -31.36 34.64
N PHE A 46 -3.97 -30.07 34.64
CA PHE A 46 -3.98 -29.22 35.83
C PHE A 46 -5.37 -28.63 36.09
N GLU A 47 -5.80 -28.62 37.35
CA GLU A 47 -7.00 -27.89 37.76
C GLU A 47 -6.80 -26.38 37.61
N ILE A 48 -7.86 -25.70 37.15
CA ILE A 48 -7.83 -24.25 36.94
C ILE A 48 -7.87 -23.58 38.30
N ASN A 49 -6.76 -22.96 38.68
CA ASN A 49 -6.71 -22.02 39.79
C ASN A 49 -6.62 -20.58 39.27
N GLN A 50 -6.94 -19.62 40.14
CA GLN A 50 -6.96 -18.20 39.80
C GLN A 50 -5.60 -17.68 39.28
N ARG A 51 -4.48 -18.26 39.75
CA ARG A 51 -3.12 -17.89 39.28
C ARG A 51 -2.89 -18.30 37.83
N LEU A 52 -3.28 -19.53 37.47
CA LEU A 52 -3.19 -20.06 36.10
C LEU A 52 -4.04 -19.22 35.13
N GLU A 53 -5.21 -18.76 35.58
CA GLU A 53 -6.07 -17.87 34.78
C GLU A 53 -5.41 -16.51 34.50
N ILE A 54 -4.79 -15.89 35.51
CA ILE A 54 -4.04 -14.63 35.33
C ILE A 54 -2.88 -14.82 34.36
N TYR A 55 -2.09 -15.89 34.52
CA TYR A 55 -0.98 -16.18 33.59
C TYR A 55 -1.47 -16.37 32.16
N TYR A 56 -2.60 -17.06 31.98
CA TYR A 56 -3.22 -17.23 30.68
C TYR A 56 -3.59 -15.89 30.04
N VAL A 57 -4.27 -15.00 30.78
CA VAL A 57 -4.66 -13.67 30.28
C VAL A 57 -3.42 -12.85 29.90
N VAL A 58 -2.38 -12.85 30.73
CA VAL A 58 -1.14 -12.11 30.45
C VAL A 58 -0.44 -12.64 29.20
N ILE A 59 -0.28 -13.96 29.06
CA ILE A 59 0.34 -14.58 27.89
C ILE A 59 -0.47 -14.26 26.61
N LEU A 60 -1.79 -14.31 26.71
CA LEU A 60 -2.68 -13.98 25.59
C LEU A 60 -2.52 -12.51 25.15
N GLN A 61 -2.45 -11.58 26.10
CA GLN A 61 -2.23 -10.16 25.81
C GLN A 61 -0.86 -9.90 25.21
N LEU A 62 0.20 -10.48 25.76
CA LEU A 62 1.55 -10.39 25.19
C LEU A 62 1.57 -10.90 23.75
N GLN A 63 0.98 -12.07 23.49
CA GLN A 63 0.86 -12.63 22.15
C GLN A 63 0.13 -11.68 21.21
N TYR A 64 -1.00 -11.10 21.66
CA TYR A 64 -1.79 -10.15 20.88
C TYR A 64 -0.95 -8.96 20.42
N TYR A 65 -0.26 -8.27 21.35
CA TYR A 65 0.51 -7.08 21.02
C TYR A 65 1.76 -7.39 20.18
N LEU A 66 2.35 -8.58 20.32
CA LEU A 66 3.43 -9.03 19.44
C LEU A 66 2.95 -9.17 17.99
N TYR A 67 1.79 -9.80 17.76
CA TYR A 67 1.25 -9.96 16.40
C TYR A 67 0.73 -8.66 15.82
N ILE A 68 0.09 -7.79 16.60
CA ILE A 68 -0.34 -6.49 16.08
C ILE A 68 0.87 -5.65 15.64
N GLY A 69 1.96 -5.68 16.42
CA GLY A 69 3.24 -5.07 16.03
C GLY A 69 3.80 -5.67 14.74
N ALA A 70 3.81 -7.00 14.62
CA ALA A 70 4.25 -7.69 13.41
C ALA A 70 3.38 -7.33 12.17
N ILE A 71 2.08 -7.17 12.35
CA ILE A 71 1.14 -6.71 11.33
C ILE A 71 1.51 -5.28 10.87
N PHE A 72 1.74 -4.35 11.80
CA PHE A 72 2.17 -3.00 11.45
C PHE A 72 3.50 -2.98 10.69
N LEU A 73 4.46 -3.84 11.04
CA LEU A 73 5.73 -3.99 10.31
C LEU A 73 5.49 -4.49 8.88
N VAL A 74 4.61 -5.48 8.70
CA VAL A 74 4.20 -5.98 7.38
C VAL A 74 3.55 -4.87 6.56
N LEU A 75 2.62 -4.11 7.14
CA LEU A 75 1.94 -3.01 6.46
C LEU A 75 2.88 -1.86 6.09
N ARG A 76 3.83 -1.50 6.97
CA ARG A 76 4.88 -0.51 6.67
C ARG A 76 5.76 -0.95 5.51
N LYS A 77 6.16 -2.23 5.49
CA LYS A 77 6.93 -2.81 4.38
C LYS A 77 6.12 -2.80 3.09
N TYR A 78 4.85 -3.21 3.15
CA TYR A 78 3.94 -3.20 2.00
C TYR A 78 3.78 -1.79 1.43
N LYS A 79 3.51 -0.78 2.27
CA LYS A 79 3.41 0.63 1.84
C LYS A 79 4.69 1.11 1.15
N ARG A 80 5.86 0.87 1.75
CA ARG A 80 7.15 1.27 1.15
C ARG A 80 7.38 0.64 -0.22
N ILE A 81 6.95 -0.60 -0.42
CA ILE A 81 7.07 -1.29 -1.70
C ILE A 81 6.04 -0.72 -2.68
N HIS A 82 4.78 -0.58 -2.25
CA HIS A 82 3.70 -0.07 -3.11
C HIS A 82 3.96 1.36 -3.58
N ASP A 83 4.36 2.27 -2.68
CA ASP A 83 4.64 3.67 -2.99
C ASP A 83 5.81 3.83 -3.98
N LYS A 84 6.73 2.85 -4.05
CA LYS A 84 7.81 2.83 -5.06
C LYS A 84 7.32 2.48 -6.46
N PHE A 85 6.23 1.74 -6.59
CA PHE A 85 5.74 1.22 -7.87
C PHE A 85 4.44 1.87 -8.36
N HIS A 86 3.67 2.50 -7.47
CA HIS A 86 2.37 3.09 -7.78
C HIS A 86 2.19 4.45 -7.09
N SER A 87 1.67 5.44 -7.83
CA SER A 87 1.42 6.80 -7.34
C SER A 87 0.13 6.95 -6.53
N LEU A 88 -0.81 6.01 -6.68
CA LEU A 88 -2.09 6.00 -5.96
C LEU A 88 -1.95 5.24 -4.65
N GLN A 89 -2.61 5.71 -3.59
CA GLN A 89 -2.61 5.01 -2.32
C GLN A 89 -3.31 3.66 -2.46
N SER A 90 -2.63 2.58 -2.09
CA SER A 90 -3.21 1.23 -2.10
C SER A 90 -4.46 1.18 -1.22
N GLU A 91 -5.64 0.94 -1.81
CA GLU A 91 -6.86 0.67 -1.04
C GLU A 91 -6.62 -0.46 -0.05
N THR A 92 -5.90 -1.52 -0.46
CA THR A 92 -5.47 -2.66 0.36
C THR A 92 -4.72 -2.22 1.62
N TYR A 93 -3.76 -1.31 1.48
CA TYR A 93 -3.04 -0.77 2.63
C TYR A 93 -3.97 0.01 3.56
N ARG A 94 -4.80 0.93 3.01
CA ARG A 94 -5.62 1.83 3.81
C ARG A 94 -6.62 1.04 4.67
N TRP A 95 -7.33 0.10 4.06
CA TRP A 95 -8.33 -0.67 4.80
C TRP A 95 -7.70 -1.62 5.83
N LEU A 96 -6.59 -2.31 5.50
CA LEU A 96 -5.88 -3.18 6.46
C LEU A 96 -5.27 -2.38 7.62
N MET A 97 -4.77 -1.18 7.34
CA MET A 97 -4.29 -0.26 8.36
C MET A 97 -5.42 0.18 9.28
N THR A 98 -6.57 0.60 8.73
CA THR A 98 -7.75 0.94 9.53
C THR A 98 -8.24 -0.24 10.37
N ALA A 99 -8.33 -1.44 9.79
CA ALA A 99 -8.72 -2.64 10.51
C ALA A 99 -7.75 -2.96 11.66
N SER A 100 -6.44 -2.87 11.42
CA SER A 100 -5.41 -3.11 12.44
C SER A 100 -5.46 -2.09 13.58
N LEU A 101 -5.75 -0.82 13.27
CA LEU A 101 -5.96 0.22 14.28
C LEU A 101 -7.23 -0.02 15.11
N LEU A 102 -8.34 -0.42 14.47
CA LEU A 102 -9.57 -0.76 15.19
C LEU A 102 -9.38 -1.95 16.14
N PHE A 103 -8.66 -2.98 15.69
CA PHE A 103 -8.30 -4.11 16.54
C PHE A 103 -7.42 -3.67 17.73
N LEU A 104 -6.37 -2.88 17.48
CA LEU A 104 -5.51 -2.33 18.54
C LEU A 104 -6.30 -1.52 19.59
N LEU A 105 -7.20 -0.65 19.14
CA LEU A 105 -8.04 0.16 20.02
C LEU A 105 -9.01 -0.72 20.82
N GLY A 106 -9.68 -1.67 20.16
CA GLY A 106 -10.58 -2.62 20.80
C GLY A 106 -9.90 -3.44 21.88
N ASN A 107 -8.71 -3.97 21.60
CA ASN A 107 -8.00 -4.78 22.58
C ASN A 107 -7.40 -3.94 23.71
N SER A 108 -6.99 -2.69 23.45
CA SER A 108 -6.60 -1.76 24.51
C SER A 108 -7.74 -1.49 25.49
N PHE A 109 -8.99 -1.42 25.00
CA PHE A 109 -10.17 -1.31 25.86
C PHE A 109 -10.40 -2.60 26.69
N VAL A 110 -10.24 -3.77 26.07
CA VAL A 110 -10.31 -5.07 26.77
C VAL A 110 -9.25 -5.17 27.87
N LEU A 111 -8.00 -4.77 27.57
CA LEU A 111 -6.90 -4.77 28.54
C LEU A 111 -7.18 -3.81 29.69
N PHE A 112 -7.59 -2.57 29.38
CA PHE A 112 -7.94 -1.57 30.39
C PHE A 112 -9.01 -2.09 31.33
N ARG A 113 -10.08 -2.67 30.78
CA ARG A 113 -11.15 -3.29 31.55
C ARG A 113 -10.64 -4.46 32.39
N GLY A 114 -9.80 -5.34 31.84
CA GLY A 114 -9.21 -6.47 32.58
C GLY A 114 -8.31 -6.04 33.75
N VAL A 115 -7.52 -4.99 33.57
CA VAL A 115 -6.70 -4.42 34.66
C VAL A 115 -7.59 -3.81 35.74
N PHE A 116 -8.61 -3.05 35.34
CA PHE A 116 -9.55 -2.45 36.27
C PHE A 116 -10.30 -3.55 37.06
N GLU A 117 -10.62 -4.68 36.41
CA GLU A 117 -11.26 -5.86 36.99
C GLU A 117 -10.45 -6.53 38.08
N VAL A 118 -9.14 -6.64 37.89
CA VAL A 118 -8.23 -7.18 38.91
C VAL A 118 -8.05 -6.22 40.10
N LEU A 119 -8.11 -4.89 39.88
CA LEU A 119 -7.81 -3.90 40.91
C LEU A 119 -8.99 -3.55 41.83
N ASN A 120 -10.23 -3.61 41.34
CA ASN A 120 -11.39 -2.99 42.01
C ASN A 120 -12.57 -3.93 42.29
N ASP A 121 -12.35 -5.26 42.26
CA ASP A 121 -13.36 -6.30 42.55
C ASP A 121 -14.70 -6.06 41.81
N PHE A 122 -14.69 -6.39 40.53
CA PHE A 122 -15.51 -5.81 39.46
C PHE A 122 -17.00 -6.18 39.42
N GLN A 123 -17.58 -6.63 40.53
CA GLN A 123 -19.02 -6.88 40.59
C GLN A 123 -19.87 -5.62 40.37
N ARG A 124 -19.29 -4.42 40.28
CA ARG A 124 -20.02 -3.15 40.14
C ARG A 124 -20.47 -2.76 38.73
N PHE A 125 -19.84 -3.22 37.64
CA PHE A 125 -20.08 -2.61 36.31
C PHE A 125 -20.31 -3.61 35.15
N PRO A 126 -21.42 -4.37 35.15
CA PRO A 126 -21.77 -5.32 34.08
C PRO A 126 -21.88 -4.67 32.69
N TRP A 127 -22.22 -3.39 32.63
CA TRP A 127 -22.38 -2.64 31.37
C TRP A 127 -21.08 -2.57 30.55
N LEU A 128 -19.90 -2.69 31.18
CA LEU A 128 -18.61 -2.74 30.47
C LEU A 128 -18.44 -4.00 29.61
N ASN A 129 -19.08 -5.12 29.99
CA ASN A 129 -19.14 -6.32 29.14
C ASN A 129 -19.90 -6.03 27.85
N MET A 130 -21.05 -5.37 28.01
CA MET A 130 -21.96 -5.07 26.91
C MET A 130 -21.35 -4.05 25.94
N THR A 131 -20.63 -3.05 26.43
CA THR A 131 -19.91 -2.09 25.56
C THR A 131 -18.76 -2.76 24.80
N THR A 132 -18.01 -3.65 25.44
CA THR A 132 -16.93 -4.42 24.79
C THR A 132 -17.48 -5.31 23.67
N ALA A 133 -18.58 -6.03 23.94
CA ALA A 133 -19.23 -6.90 22.97
C ALA A 133 -19.81 -6.10 21.79
N LEU A 134 -20.48 -4.98 22.07
CA LEU A 134 -21.03 -4.09 21.04
C LEU A 134 -19.92 -3.52 20.14
N PHE A 135 -18.81 -3.08 20.72
CA PHE A 135 -17.66 -2.62 19.94
C PHE A 135 -17.11 -3.72 19.02
N GLY A 136 -16.93 -4.94 19.54
CA GLY A 136 -16.51 -6.09 18.76
C GLY A 136 -17.45 -6.38 17.58
N LEU A 137 -18.76 -6.37 17.84
CA LEU A 137 -19.79 -6.56 16.80
C LEU A 137 -19.71 -5.48 15.73
N LEU A 138 -19.56 -4.20 16.10
CA LEU A 138 -19.45 -3.09 15.15
C LEU A 138 -18.20 -3.20 14.29
N VAL A 139 -17.05 -3.58 14.87
CA VAL A 139 -15.80 -3.79 14.12
C VAL A 139 -15.93 -4.95 13.13
N ILE A 140 -16.49 -6.09 13.56
CA ILE A 140 -16.70 -7.25 12.67
C ILE A 140 -17.68 -6.89 11.55
N SER A 141 -18.79 -6.22 11.88
CA SER A 141 -19.79 -5.81 10.90
C SER A 141 -19.21 -4.84 9.87
N TRP A 142 -18.44 -3.84 10.33
CA TRP A 142 -17.71 -2.93 9.46
C TRP A 142 -16.72 -3.67 8.55
N PHE A 143 -15.97 -4.62 9.11
CA PHE A 143 -15.01 -5.44 8.36
C PHE A 143 -15.71 -6.22 7.24
N VAL A 144 -16.79 -6.95 7.57
CA VAL A 144 -17.58 -7.75 6.61
C VAL A 144 -18.15 -6.86 5.51
N LEU A 145 -18.82 -5.76 5.86
CA LEU A 145 -19.40 -4.84 4.89
C LEU A 145 -18.34 -4.22 3.97
N LYS A 146 -17.16 -3.87 4.51
CA LYS A 146 -16.07 -3.31 3.71
C LYS A 146 -15.53 -4.33 2.71
N THR A 147 -15.35 -5.58 3.13
CA THR A 147 -14.92 -6.67 2.24
C THR A 147 -15.94 -7.00 1.16
N MET A 148 -17.24 -7.05 1.49
CA MET A 148 -18.30 -7.34 0.51
C MET A 148 -18.46 -6.24 -0.54
N ARG A 149 -18.27 -4.97 -0.16
CA ARG A 149 -18.36 -3.83 -1.09
C ARG A 149 -17.15 -3.69 -2.02
N ASN A 150 -16.04 -4.37 -1.75
CA ASN A 150 -14.80 -4.22 -2.52
C ASN A 150 -14.15 -5.59 -2.84
N PRO A 151 -14.82 -6.46 -3.61
CA PRO A 151 -14.30 -7.80 -3.93
C PRO A 151 -12.98 -7.76 -4.72
N GLU A 152 -12.71 -6.67 -5.45
CA GLU A 152 -11.46 -6.46 -6.18
C GLU A 152 -10.20 -6.43 -5.30
N LEU A 153 -10.34 -6.17 -3.99
CA LEU A 153 -9.23 -6.21 -3.02
C LEU A 153 -8.53 -7.57 -2.98
N PHE A 154 -9.25 -8.64 -3.33
CA PHE A 154 -8.73 -10.01 -3.34
C PHE A 154 -8.15 -10.44 -4.69
N ASN A 155 -8.54 -9.78 -5.79
CA ASN A 155 -8.19 -10.20 -7.15
C ASN A 155 -6.95 -9.48 -7.72
N LYS A 156 -6.64 -8.24 -7.29
CA LYS A 156 -5.55 -7.43 -7.87
C LYS A 156 -4.12 -7.84 -7.48
N VAL A 157 -3.92 -8.69 -6.46
CA VAL A 157 -2.58 -9.01 -5.92
C VAL A 157 -1.85 -10.10 -6.75
N ASN A 158 -2.56 -10.92 -7.54
CA ASN A 158 -1.97 -12.03 -8.28
C ASN A 158 -1.11 -11.63 -9.50
N GLU A 159 -1.34 -10.46 -10.10
CA GLU A 159 -0.60 -10.04 -11.29
C GLU A 159 0.72 -9.31 -10.99
N ILE A 160 0.80 -8.62 -9.85
CA ILE A 160 1.87 -7.64 -9.59
C ILE A 160 3.18 -8.34 -9.23
N THR A 161 3.13 -9.41 -8.41
CA THR A 161 4.34 -10.02 -7.83
C THR A 161 4.98 -11.09 -8.73
N SER A 162 4.15 -11.80 -9.51
CA SER A 162 4.63 -12.78 -10.49
C SER A 162 5.27 -12.12 -11.72
N SER A 163 4.71 -10.99 -12.18
CA SER A 163 5.23 -10.23 -13.33
C SER A 163 6.52 -9.49 -12.99
N SER A 164 6.62 -8.86 -11.82
CA SER A 164 7.82 -8.08 -11.45
C SER A 164 9.05 -8.96 -11.11
N ARG A 165 8.85 -10.19 -10.60
CA ARG A 165 9.97 -11.14 -10.41
C ARG A 165 10.41 -11.80 -11.72
N LYS A 166 9.49 -12.10 -12.66
CA LYS A 166 9.85 -12.68 -13.97
C LYS A 166 10.64 -11.71 -14.86
N ILE A 167 10.32 -10.42 -14.83
CA ILE A 167 11.02 -9.45 -15.70
C ILE A 167 12.42 -9.11 -15.16
N ALA A 168 12.66 -9.23 -13.85
CA ALA A 168 13.95 -8.89 -13.23
C ALA A 168 15.10 -9.88 -13.54
N MET A 169 14.82 -11.07 -14.09
CA MET A 169 15.85 -12.11 -14.31
C MET A 169 16.10 -12.45 -15.79
N ALA A 170 15.29 -12.00 -16.75
CA ALA A 170 15.26 -12.65 -18.08
C ALA A 170 15.67 -11.80 -19.30
N ASP A 171 15.80 -10.46 -19.27
CA ASP A 171 15.94 -9.75 -20.57
C ASP A 171 16.49 -8.31 -20.48
N TRP A 172 17.74 -8.13 -20.01
CA TRP A 172 18.37 -6.80 -19.98
C TRP A 172 18.58 -6.19 -21.38
N GLU A 173 18.81 -7.03 -22.39
CA GLU A 173 19.01 -6.60 -23.78
C GLU A 173 17.69 -6.16 -24.43
N GLN A 174 16.61 -6.94 -24.24
CA GLN A 174 15.29 -6.55 -24.74
C GLN A 174 14.77 -5.28 -24.05
N LEU A 175 15.05 -5.09 -22.76
CA LEU A 175 14.72 -3.85 -22.04
C LEU A 175 15.45 -2.62 -22.61
N GLN A 176 16.68 -2.77 -23.08
CA GLN A 176 17.43 -1.68 -23.69
C GLN A 176 16.81 -1.29 -25.03
N ASN A 177 16.48 -2.25 -25.89
CA ASN A 177 15.83 -1.99 -27.17
C ASN A 177 14.44 -1.32 -26.99
N GLU A 178 13.65 -1.77 -26.01
CA GLU A 178 12.38 -1.14 -25.66
C GLU A 178 12.56 0.30 -25.13
N GLN A 179 13.65 0.60 -24.42
CA GLN A 179 14.00 1.94 -23.99
C GLN A 179 14.25 2.86 -25.20
N ASP A 180 15.05 2.38 -26.14
CA ASP A 180 15.40 3.15 -27.34
C ASP A 180 14.17 3.37 -28.22
N GLN A 181 13.34 2.35 -28.40
CA GLN A 181 12.05 2.44 -29.08
C GLN A 181 11.12 3.48 -28.42
N LEU A 182 11.02 3.47 -27.09
CA LEU A 182 10.23 4.45 -26.34
C LEU A 182 10.77 5.86 -26.55
N HIS A 183 12.08 6.09 -26.40
CA HIS A 183 12.69 7.42 -26.56
C HIS A 183 12.54 7.96 -27.99
N GLN A 184 12.72 7.10 -29.01
CA GLN A 184 12.50 7.46 -30.40
C GLN A 184 11.03 7.85 -30.66
N TYR A 185 10.09 7.06 -30.14
CA TYR A 185 8.67 7.33 -30.31
C TYR A 185 8.28 8.66 -29.65
N MET A 186 8.74 8.90 -28.41
CA MET A 186 8.51 10.15 -27.69
C MET A 186 9.04 11.35 -28.47
N THR A 187 10.27 11.28 -28.98
CA THR A 187 10.90 12.39 -29.71
C THR A 187 10.24 12.66 -31.07
N LYS A 188 9.92 11.60 -31.83
CA LYS A 188 9.40 11.72 -33.20
C LYS A 188 7.93 12.10 -33.27
N HIS A 189 7.09 11.44 -32.47
CA HIS A 189 5.63 11.60 -32.56
C HIS A 189 5.06 12.55 -31.51
N LYS A 190 5.88 12.96 -30.54
CA LYS A 190 5.49 13.87 -29.45
C LYS A 190 4.14 13.56 -28.80
N PRO A 191 3.86 12.28 -28.44
CA PRO A 191 2.56 11.91 -27.85
C PRO A 191 2.31 12.62 -26.51
N TYR A 192 3.36 13.13 -25.87
CA TYR A 192 3.28 13.90 -24.64
C TYR A 192 2.52 15.24 -24.79
N LEU A 193 2.31 15.75 -26.00
CA LEU A 193 1.49 16.94 -26.23
C LEU A 193 -0.01 16.66 -26.06
N GLU A 194 -0.42 15.39 -26.11
CA GLU A 194 -1.81 15.01 -25.89
C GLU A 194 -2.17 15.13 -24.41
N GLU A 195 -3.19 15.93 -24.10
CA GLU A 195 -3.62 16.19 -22.72
C GLU A 195 -3.96 14.91 -21.96
N ALA A 196 -4.67 13.99 -22.61
CA ALA A 196 -5.18 12.75 -22.02
C ALA A 196 -4.24 11.54 -22.21
N LEU A 197 -2.94 11.75 -22.48
CA LEU A 197 -2.00 10.64 -22.66
C LEU A 197 -1.95 9.76 -21.39
N SER A 198 -2.41 8.53 -21.53
CA SER A 198 -2.35 7.52 -20.48
C SER A 198 -1.25 6.49 -20.76
N LEU A 199 -0.83 5.77 -19.73
CA LEU A 199 0.14 4.68 -19.88
C LEU A 199 -0.38 3.58 -20.82
N GLN A 200 -1.69 3.32 -20.81
CA GLN A 200 -2.34 2.39 -21.73
C GLN A 200 -2.30 2.91 -23.18
N GLY A 201 -2.59 4.20 -23.38
CA GLY A 201 -2.50 4.81 -24.70
C GLY A 201 -1.07 4.79 -25.26
N LEU A 202 -0.08 5.09 -24.42
CA LEU A 202 1.32 5.02 -24.83
C LEU A 202 1.76 3.58 -25.15
N SER A 203 1.29 2.61 -24.37
CA SER A 203 1.53 1.17 -24.62
C SER A 203 1.01 0.70 -25.98
N GLN A 204 -0.20 1.10 -26.35
CA GLN A 204 -0.77 0.78 -27.67
C GLN A 204 0.05 1.40 -28.79
N LYS A 205 0.45 2.67 -28.61
CA LYS A 205 1.22 3.44 -29.60
C LYS A 205 2.64 2.93 -29.82
N THR A 206 3.31 2.47 -28.76
CA THR A 206 4.66 1.90 -28.86
C THR A 206 4.66 0.40 -29.11
N SER A 207 3.50 -0.27 -29.09
CA SER A 207 3.41 -1.73 -29.11
C SER A 207 4.18 -2.43 -27.96
N ILE A 208 4.54 -1.70 -26.90
CA ILE A 208 5.17 -2.24 -25.70
C ILE A 208 4.05 -2.57 -24.71
N PRO A 209 3.95 -3.81 -24.19
CA PRO A 209 2.90 -4.15 -23.22
C PRO A 209 2.90 -3.21 -22.00
N MET A 210 1.72 -2.76 -21.57
CA MET A 210 1.56 -1.73 -20.53
C MET A 210 2.34 -2.03 -19.24
N LYS A 211 2.35 -3.30 -18.80
CA LYS A 211 3.11 -3.75 -17.63
C LYS A 211 4.61 -3.60 -17.83
N ARG A 212 5.11 -3.92 -19.02
CA ARG A 212 6.52 -3.84 -19.39
C ARG A 212 6.97 -2.39 -19.56
N LEU A 213 6.14 -1.56 -20.18
CA LEU A 213 6.35 -0.11 -20.27
C LEU A 213 6.38 0.55 -18.89
N SER A 214 5.49 0.16 -17.97
CA SER A 214 5.50 0.62 -16.59
C SER A 214 6.81 0.25 -15.87
N LEU A 215 7.28 -0.98 -16.09
CA LEU A 215 8.53 -1.46 -15.50
C LEU A 215 9.73 -0.69 -16.05
N LEU A 216 9.79 -0.52 -17.37
CA LEU A 216 10.83 0.22 -18.07
C LEU A 216 10.96 1.64 -17.51
N ILE A 217 9.85 2.37 -17.41
CA ILE A 217 9.84 3.75 -16.92
C ILE A 217 10.21 3.81 -15.42
N ASN A 218 9.61 2.96 -14.58
CA ASN A 218 9.84 3.03 -13.13
C ASN A 218 11.20 2.45 -12.68
N GLN A 219 11.65 1.34 -13.26
CA GLN A 219 12.84 0.62 -12.77
C GLN A 219 14.12 0.95 -13.55
N LYS A 220 14.02 1.12 -14.87
CA LYS A 220 15.19 1.40 -15.72
C LYS A 220 15.44 2.90 -15.84
N ILE A 221 14.39 3.68 -16.15
CA ILE A 221 14.49 5.15 -16.26
C ILE A 221 14.44 5.81 -14.87
N GLY A 222 13.80 5.17 -13.88
CA GLY A 222 13.75 5.66 -12.50
C GLY A 222 12.73 6.78 -12.27
N MET A 223 11.71 6.88 -13.13
CA MET A 223 10.68 7.92 -13.06
C MET A 223 9.28 7.30 -12.96
N HIS A 224 8.32 8.03 -12.38
CA HIS A 224 6.91 7.67 -12.53
C HIS A 224 6.39 8.11 -13.90
N PHE A 225 5.40 7.40 -14.47
CA PHE A 225 4.86 7.67 -15.81
C PHE A 225 4.51 9.14 -16.06
N PHE A 226 3.74 9.78 -15.16
CA PHE A 226 3.38 11.18 -15.33
C PHE A 226 4.58 12.12 -15.23
N ASP A 227 5.57 11.78 -14.41
CA ASP A 227 6.81 12.56 -14.28
C ASP A 227 7.68 12.43 -15.54
N PHE A 228 7.72 11.23 -16.11
CA PHE A 228 8.37 10.95 -17.39
C PHE A 228 7.74 11.75 -18.52
N VAL A 229 6.41 11.73 -18.65
CA VAL A 229 5.68 12.53 -19.65
C VAL A 229 5.91 14.02 -19.41
N ASN A 230 5.80 14.48 -18.15
CA ASN A 230 6.00 15.89 -17.82
C ASN A 230 7.41 16.38 -18.12
N ALA A 231 8.45 15.57 -17.95
CA ALA A 231 9.80 15.95 -18.34
C ALA A 231 9.87 16.34 -19.83
N TYR A 232 9.26 15.55 -20.71
CA TYR A 232 9.16 15.90 -22.14
C TYR A 232 8.34 17.16 -22.38
N ARG A 233 7.19 17.31 -21.72
CA ARG A 233 6.35 18.52 -21.84
C ARG A 233 7.10 19.78 -21.39
N ILE A 234 7.88 19.68 -20.31
CA ILE A 234 8.66 20.81 -19.81
C ILE A 234 9.80 21.15 -20.78
N GLU A 235 10.51 20.17 -21.32
CA GLU A 235 11.55 20.45 -22.33
C GLU A 235 10.98 21.13 -23.58
N GLU A 236 9.80 20.70 -24.06
CA GLU A 236 9.14 21.39 -25.18
C GLU A 236 8.68 22.81 -24.78
N SER A 237 8.15 22.97 -23.56
CA SER A 237 7.72 24.29 -23.08
C SER A 237 8.89 25.27 -22.97
N LYS A 238 10.09 24.80 -22.60
CA LYS A 238 11.30 25.62 -22.55
C LYS A 238 11.67 26.15 -23.94
N LYS A 239 11.50 25.36 -25.00
CA LYS A 239 11.72 25.81 -26.38
C LYS A 239 10.72 26.88 -26.78
N LEU A 240 9.42 26.61 -26.59
CA LEU A 240 8.37 27.58 -26.90
C LEU A 240 8.50 28.89 -26.11
N LEU A 241 8.97 28.83 -24.86
CA LEU A 241 9.21 30.04 -24.05
C LEU A 241 10.30 30.94 -24.62
N LYS A 242 11.26 30.38 -25.38
CA LYS A 242 12.38 31.08 -26.02
C LYS A 242 12.08 31.52 -27.45
N GLU A 243 11.41 30.65 -28.21
CA GLU A 243 11.27 30.78 -29.66
C GLU A 243 9.94 31.40 -30.08
N SER A 244 8.98 31.56 -29.16
CA SER A 244 7.65 32.09 -29.47
C SER A 244 7.21 33.20 -28.52
N ASP A 245 6.38 34.10 -29.05
CA ASP A 245 5.69 35.16 -28.29
C ASP A 245 4.43 34.67 -27.58
N PHE A 246 4.15 33.37 -27.58
CA PHE A 246 2.97 32.81 -26.93
C PHE A 246 2.96 33.14 -25.45
N THR A 247 1.79 33.44 -24.90
CA THR A 247 1.64 33.60 -23.46
C THR A 247 1.97 32.30 -22.73
N ILE A 248 2.41 32.38 -21.47
CA ILE A 248 2.70 31.19 -20.64
C ILE A 248 1.47 30.27 -20.57
N GLN A 249 0.27 30.85 -20.58
CA GLN A 249 -0.98 30.09 -20.58
C GLN A 249 -1.23 29.35 -21.90
N GLN A 250 -0.92 29.95 -23.04
CA GLN A 250 -0.99 29.25 -24.34
C GLN A 250 0.02 28.10 -24.37
N ILE A 251 1.28 28.35 -23.98
CA ILE A 251 2.33 27.31 -23.96
C ILE A 251 1.94 26.14 -23.06
N MET A 252 1.32 26.41 -21.91
CA MET A 252 0.82 25.37 -21.01
C MET A 252 -0.16 24.42 -21.73
N TYR A 253 -1.11 24.96 -22.48
CA TYR A 253 -2.07 24.14 -23.22
C TYR A 253 -1.41 23.43 -24.41
N GLU A 254 -0.54 24.12 -25.16
CA GLU A 254 0.19 23.53 -26.30
C GLU A 254 1.05 22.33 -25.91
N VAL A 255 1.61 22.33 -24.70
CA VAL A 255 2.41 21.20 -24.19
C VAL A 255 1.58 20.17 -23.40
N GLY A 256 0.25 20.22 -23.51
CA GLY A 256 -0.65 19.18 -23.03
C GLY A 256 -1.01 19.25 -21.54
N PHE A 257 -0.84 20.39 -20.87
CA PHE A 257 -1.34 20.59 -19.50
C PHE A 257 -2.75 21.19 -19.49
N ASN A 258 -3.62 20.63 -18.66
CA ASN A 258 -5.00 21.12 -18.48
C ASN A 258 -5.16 22.11 -17.31
N SER A 259 -4.10 22.37 -16.53
CA SER A 259 -4.17 23.29 -15.39
C SER A 259 -2.85 24.00 -15.11
N LYS A 260 -2.97 25.28 -14.72
CA LYS A 260 -1.83 26.15 -14.36
C LYS A 260 -1.07 25.64 -13.15
N SER A 261 -1.77 25.06 -12.17
CA SER A 261 -1.15 24.51 -10.97
C SER A 261 -0.23 23.34 -11.32
N SER A 262 -0.75 22.36 -12.07
CA SER A 262 0.04 21.19 -12.52
C SER A 262 1.25 21.59 -13.36
N PHE A 263 1.08 22.53 -14.28
CA PHE A 263 2.17 23.04 -15.11
C PHE A 263 3.26 23.72 -14.28
N ASN A 264 2.90 24.65 -13.40
CA ASN A 264 3.87 25.37 -12.57
C ASN A 264 4.64 24.43 -11.64
N THR A 265 3.97 23.45 -11.04
CA THR A 265 4.62 22.43 -10.19
C THR A 265 5.61 21.60 -10.98
N ALA A 266 5.22 21.10 -12.16
CA ALA A 266 6.10 20.33 -13.02
C ALA A 266 7.29 21.17 -13.52
N PHE A 267 7.04 22.40 -14.00
CA PHE A 267 8.07 23.29 -14.51
C PHE A 267 9.10 23.60 -13.44
N LYS A 268 8.67 23.96 -12.23
CA LYS A 268 9.58 24.22 -11.10
C LYS A 268 10.36 22.97 -10.70
N LYS A 269 9.74 21.80 -10.73
CA LYS A 269 10.41 20.53 -10.41
C LYS A 269 11.53 20.19 -11.40
N HIS A 270 11.31 20.38 -12.70
CA HIS A 270 12.25 19.98 -13.76
C HIS A 270 13.21 21.10 -14.21
N SER A 271 12.98 22.35 -13.83
CA SER A 271 13.84 23.48 -14.22
C SER A 271 14.39 24.28 -13.04
N SER A 272 13.94 24.00 -11.81
CA SER A 272 14.22 24.80 -10.60
C SER A 272 13.71 26.25 -10.63
N LEU A 273 13.06 26.67 -11.72
CA LEU A 273 12.57 28.04 -11.94
C LEU A 273 11.07 28.05 -12.18
N THR A 274 10.43 29.22 -12.08
CA THR A 274 9.05 29.39 -12.58
C THR A 274 9.08 29.67 -14.08
N PRO A 275 8.00 29.37 -14.84
CA PRO A 275 7.96 29.67 -16.27
C PRO A 275 8.24 31.14 -16.58
N SER A 276 7.70 32.06 -15.77
CA SER A 276 7.93 33.50 -15.91
C SER A 276 9.38 33.90 -15.65
N ALA A 277 10.02 33.30 -14.64
CA ALA A 277 11.43 33.56 -14.35
C ALA A 277 12.32 33.02 -15.47
N PHE A 278 12.03 31.82 -15.98
CA PHE A 278 12.77 31.22 -17.08
C PHE A 278 12.69 32.07 -18.36
N ARG A 279 11.49 32.57 -18.71
CA ARG A 279 11.34 33.47 -19.87
C ARG A 279 12.15 34.74 -19.71
N LYS A 280 12.11 35.40 -18.55
CA LYS A 280 12.89 36.62 -18.29
C LYS A 280 14.41 36.41 -18.37
N GLN A 281 14.90 35.20 -18.12
CA GLN A 281 16.33 34.86 -18.25
C GLN A 281 16.74 34.47 -19.67
N SER A 282 15.77 34.12 -20.51
CA SER A 282 16.03 33.62 -21.86
C SER A 282 15.81 34.66 -22.96
N VAL A 283 15.27 35.82 -22.57
CA VAL A 283 15.23 37.07 -23.36
C VAL A 283 16.45 37.89 -22.98
#